data_AF-A0A959JUT9-F1
#
_entry.id   AF-A0A959JUT9-F1
#
_cell.length_a   1.000
_cell.length_b   1.000
_cell.length_c   1.000
_cell.angle_alpha   90.00
_cell.angle_beta   90.00
_cell.angle_gamma   90.00
#
_symmetry.space_group_name_H-M   'P 1'
#
loop_
_entity.id
_entity.type
_entity.pdbx_description
1 polymer ?
#
loop_
_entity_poly.entity_id
_entity_poly.type
_entity_poly.pdbx_seq_one_letter_code
_entity_poly.pdbx_strand_id
1 'polypeptide(L)'
;MSFRFALIAQVPFFLEKSSECGITDVASFTDLYGNGAAAADFDNDGDIDFYLTTDENIPDRLYVNDGKGNFTDKAIEFGILETNSNRTALWFDYNGDHLLDLLVAGENCVNLSCESPVYLALYKQLEDGNFTEVTEASNLVLGPEFDFIDVYAIGGLAAADLNQDDFLDLVITVWGGGIKLFQNNGDETFTDVTIQSRFRMESKTPWQPMLYDFNQDGLIDIYCNVDFAPNKLWINRGTHFEERAFEYGLHTAFNEMGMAMT
;
A
#
# COMPACT_ATOMS: atom_id res chain seq x y z
N MET A 1 36.36 -0.73 47.39
CA MET A 1 35.04 -0.05 47.35
C MET A 1 34.78 0.27 45.89
N SER A 2 33.97 -0.56 45.20
CA SER A 2 33.75 -0.47 43.76
C SER A 2 32.45 0.27 43.50
N PHE A 3 32.50 1.48 42.94
CA PHE A 3 31.32 2.19 42.47
C PHE A 3 30.92 1.66 41.09
N ARG A 4 29.72 1.10 40.99
CA ARG A 4 29.06 0.83 39.70
C ARG A 4 28.39 2.13 39.25
N PHE A 5 28.82 2.67 38.12
CA PHE A 5 28.04 3.67 37.39
C PHE A 5 26.87 2.96 36.72
N ALA A 6 25.64 3.38 37.03
CA ALA A 6 24.46 2.97 36.28
C ALA A 6 24.47 3.69 34.93
N LEU A 7 24.40 2.94 33.83
CA LEU A 7 24.10 3.51 32.52
C LEU A 7 22.68 4.07 32.58
N ILE A 8 22.54 5.38 32.40
CA ILE A 8 21.24 6.00 32.14
C ILE A 8 20.94 5.73 30.67
N ALA A 9 19.82 5.07 30.39
CA ALA A 9 19.33 4.89 29.01
C ALA A 9 19.15 6.28 28.38
N GLN A 10 19.83 6.54 27.26
CA GLN A 10 19.57 7.74 26.47
C GLN A 10 18.18 7.62 25.86
N VAL A 11 17.35 8.62 26.09
CA VAL A 11 16.08 8.76 25.37
C VAL A 11 16.41 9.12 23.92
N PRO A 12 15.90 8.41 22.91
CA PRO A 12 16.10 8.79 21.53
C PRO A 12 15.53 10.19 21.29
N PHE A 13 16.28 11.05 20.62
CA PHE A 13 15.80 12.33 20.12
C PHE A 13 15.85 12.30 18.60
N PHE A 14 14.83 12.87 17.97
CA PHE A 14 14.73 12.98 16.52
C PHE A 14 15.01 14.43 16.12
N LEU A 15 15.72 14.62 15.01
CA LEU A 15 15.97 15.92 14.40
C LEU A 15 15.25 15.96 13.05
N GLU A 16 14.54 17.05 12.79
CA GLU A 16 14.02 17.34 11.45
C GLU A 16 15.22 17.55 10.50
N LYS A 17 15.22 16.88 9.35
CA LYS A 17 16.33 16.82 8.40
C LYS A 17 15.91 16.96 6.93
N SER A 18 14.62 16.99 6.65
CA SER A 18 14.06 16.83 5.30
C SER A 18 14.67 17.83 4.33
N SER A 19 14.65 19.12 4.69
CA SER A 19 15.19 20.19 3.85
C SER A 19 16.71 20.11 3.64
N GLU A 20 17.47 19.69 4.65
CA GLU A 20 18.93 19.50 4.56
C GLU A 20 19.27 18.32 3.64
N CYS A 21 18.40 17.33 3.58
CA CYS A 21 18.53 16.12 2.76
C CYS A 21 17.92 16.29 1.35
N GLY A 22 17.48 17.49 0.94
CA GLY A 22 16.92 17.72 -0.39
C GLY A 22 15.43 17.40 -0.54
N ILE A 23 14.75 16.98 0.54
CA ILE A 23 13.31 16.78 0.59
C ILE A 23 12.66 18.13 0.89
N THR A 24 12.25 18.84 -0.17
CA THR A 24 11.64 20.17 -0.06
C THR A 24 10.12 20.12 0.03
N ASP A 25 9.53 21.04 0.80
CA ASP A 25 8.09 21.14 1.13
C ASP A 25 7.14 20.70 0.00
N VAL A 26 6.56 19.52 0.17
CA VAL A 26 5.35 19.09 -0.53
C VAL A 26 4.18 19.72 0.22
N ALA A 27 3.82 20.96 -0.13
CA ALA A 27 2.79 21.70 0.59
C ALA A 27 1.39 21.12 0.29
N SER A 28 0.83 20.32 1.20
CA SER A 28 -0.62 20.04 1.25
C SER A 28 -1.31 20.93 2.29
N PHE A 29 -2.55 21.36 2.01
CA PHE A 29 -3.33 22.22 2.91
C PHE A 29 -3.72 21.50 4.22
N THR A 30 -4.05 22.31 5.24
CA THR A 30 -4.00 21.99 6.68
C THR A 30 -5.07 21.03 7.24
N ASP A 31 -5.93 20.42 6.42
CA ASP A 31 -7.06 19.60 6.90
C ASP A 31 -7.20 18.22 6.19
N LEU A 32 -6.16 17.71 5.53
CA LEU A 32 -6.23 16.44 4.78
C LEU A 32 -5.59 15.25 5.53
N TYR A 33 -6.24 14.09 5.41
CA TYR A 33 -5.78 12.79 5.91
C TYR A 33 -4.35 12.51 5.41
N GLY A 34 -3.54 11.80 6.20
CA GLY A 34 -2.17 11.46 5.80
C GLY A 34 -2.12 10.75 4.43
N ASN A 35 -1.25 11.24 3.55
CA ASN A 35 -0.90 10.54 2.31
C ASN A 35 0.07 9.38 2.62
N GLY A 36 0.35 8.54 1.63
CA GLY A 36 1.19 7.36 1.78
C GLY A 36 2.63 7.63 1.39
N ALA A 37 3.54 6.87 2.00
CA ALA A 37 4.92 6.75 1.52
C ALA A 37 5.27 5.26 1.44
N ALA A 38 5.96 4.87 0.37
CA ALA A 38 6.47 3.51 0.17
C ALA A 38 7.98 3.59 -0.02
N ALA A 39 8.74 2.91 0.84
CA ALA A 39 10.20 2.94 0.82
C ALA A 39 10.75 1.58 0.36
N ALA A 40 11.70 1.59 -0.57
CA ALA A 40 12.36 0.41 -1.10
C ALA A 40 13.68 0.82 -1.77
N ASP A 41 14.61 -0.13 -1.89
CA ASP A 41 15.76 -0.05 -2.79
C ASP A 41 15.27 -0.52 -4.18
N PHE A 42 14.67 0.40 -4.95
CA PHE A 42 13.96 0.02 -6.19
C PHE A 42 14.92 -0.13 -7.38
N ASP A 43 16.08 0.53 -7.34
CA ASP A 43 17.10 0.50 -8.39
C ASP A 43 18.28 -0.44 -8.07
N ASN A 44 18.23 -1.15 -6.93
CA ASN A 44 19.20 -2.14 -6.46
C ASN A 44 20.60 -1.57 -6.24
N ASP A 45 20.72 -0.29 -5.89
CA ASP A 45 22.01 0.35 -5.60
C ASP A 45 22.47 0.17 -4.14
N GLY A 46 21.59 -0.38 -3.29
CA GLY A 46 21.86 -0.70 -1.89
C GLY A 46 21.48 0.40 -0.90
N ASP A 47 20.89 1.50 -1.36
CA ASP A 47 20.25 2.49 -0.51
C ASP A 47 18.74 2.58 -0.69
N ILE A 48 18.06 3.01 0.38
CA ILE A 48 16.60 3.07 0.40
C ILE A 48 16.15 4.39 -0.20
N ASP A 49 15.33 4.28 -1.24
CA ASP A 49 14.56 5.36 -1.84
C ASP A 49 13.13 5.36 -1.27
N PHE A 50 12.35 6.36 -1.65
CA PHE A 50 10.92 6.29 -1.37
C PHE A 50 10.07 7.03 -2.40
N TYR A 51 8.89 6.46 -2.62
CA TYR A 51 7.80 7.10 -3.32
C TYR A 51 6.87 7.77 -2.32
N LEU A 52 6.52 9.03 -2.56
CA LEU A 52 5.65 9.83 -1.71
C LEU A 52 4.41 10.23 -2.51
N THR A 53 3.25 9.78 -2.04
CA THR A 53 1.99 10.20 -2.63
C THR A 53 1.56 11.57 -2.13
N THR A 54 0.84 12.29 -2.97
CA THR A 54 0.45 13.68 -2.73
C THR A 54 -1.02 13.91 -3.07
N ASP A 55 -1.57 15.06 -2.70
CA ASP A 55 -3.01 15.37 -2.83
C ASP A 55 -3.23 16.75 -3.47
N GLU A 56 -4.50 17.12 -3.72
CA GLU A 56 -4.91 18.43 -4.26
C GLU A 56 -4.29 18.74 -5.64
N ASN A 57 -4.21 17.71 -6.50
CA ASN A 57 -3.56 17.78 -7.83
C ASN A 57 -2.07 18.15 -7.78
N ILE A 58 -1.41 17.89 -6.66
CA ILE A 58 0.04 17.88 -6.60
C ILE A 58 0.52 16.56 -7.21
N PRO A 59 1.61 16.58 -8.01
CA PRO A 59 2.24 15.35 -8.47
C PRO A 59 2.98 14.62 -7.36
N ASP A 60 2.86 13.30 -7.37
CA ASP A 60 3.66 12.42 -6.51
C ASP A 60 5.15 12.56 -6.77
N ARG A 61 5.96 12.11 -5.81
CA ARG A 61 7.42 12.23 -5.84
C ARG A 61 8.07 10.86 -5.73
N LEU A 62 9.14 10.66 -6.49
CA LEU A 62 10.05 9.52 -6.32
C LEU A 62 11.39 10.09 -5.88
N TYR A 63 11.65 10.05 -4.58
CA TYR A 63 12.89 10.55 -4.00
C TYR A 63 13.96 9.47 -4.06
N VAL A 64 14.93 9.69 -4.95
CA VAL A 64 16.09 8.81 -5.13
C VAL A 64 17.24 9.30 -4.28
N ASN A 65 17.78 8.41 -3.46
CA ASN A 65 18.90 8.64 -2.55
C ASN A 65 20.23 8.50 -3.30
N ASP A 66 21.27 9.19 -2.81
CA ASP A 66 22.60 9.19 -3.41
C ASP A 66 23.62 8.35 -2.61
N GLY A 67 23.13 7.45 -1.75
CA GLY A 67 23.89 6.71 -0.74
C GLY A 67 24.45 7.56 0.40
N LYS A 68 24.23 8.89 0.40
CA LYS A 68 24.71 9.82 1.43
C LYS A 68 23.57 10.49 2.19
N GLY A 69 22.33 10.10 1.92
CA GLY A 69 21.13 10.67 2.50
C GLY A 69 20.74 12.01 1.87
N ASN A 70 21.18 12.29 0.63
CA ASN A 70 20.62 13.37 -0.17
C ASN A 70 19.64 12.76 -1.17
N PHE A 71 18.42 13.31 -1.21
CA PHE A 71 17.33 12.83 -2.03
C PHE A 71 17.03 13.81 -3.16
N THR A 72 16.74 13.27 -4.34
CA THR A 72 16.30 14.04 -5.50
C THR A 72 15.00 13.46 -6.05
N ASP A 73 13.98 14.28 -6.24
CA ASP A 73 12.76 13.85 -6.92
C ASP A 73 13.02 13.59 -8.41
N LYS A 74 12.78 12.35 -8.85
CA LYS A 74 12.99 11.87 -10.21
C LYS A 74 11.76 11.19 -10.84
N ALA A 75 10.56 11.35 -10.27
CA ALA A 75 9.36 10.64 -10.76
C ALA A 75 9.16 10.80 -12.29
N ILE A 76 9.24 12.04 -12.78
CA ILE A 76 9.09 12.36 -14.22
C ILE A 76 10.25 11.80 -15.05
N GLU A 77 11.49 11.84 -14.53
CA GLU A 77 12.68 11.33 -15.24
C GLU A 77 12.55 9.84 -15.50
N PHE A 78 11.99 9.10 -14.53
CA PHE A 78 11.74 7.67 -14.61
C PHE A 78 10.42 7.30 -15.32
N GLY A 79 9.66 8.26 -15.86
CA GLY A 79 8.44 7.96 -16.60
C GLY A 79 7.19 7.72 -15.74
N ILE A 80 7.23 8.02 -14.44
CA ILE A 80 6.04 8.04 -13.58
C ILE A 80 5.34 9.39 -13.79
N LEU A 81 4.39 9.40 -14.71
CA LEU A 81 3.70 10.60 -15.19
C LEU A 81 2.25 10.65 -14.69
N GLU A 82 1.71 11.88 -14.64
CA GLU A 82 0.29 12.18 -14.44
C GLU A 82 -0.34 11.62 -13.14
N THR A 83 0.47 11.43 -12.11
CA THR A 83 0.01 11.07 -10.78
C THR A 83 -0.59 12.29 -10.10
N ASN A 84 -1.89 12.26 -9.79
CA ASN A 84 -2.58 13.38 -9.17
C ASN A 84 -3.54 12.87 -8.10
N SER A 85 -3.25 13.18 -6.84
CA SER A 85 -4.11 12.84 -5.69
C SER A 85 -4.10 11.36 -5.28
N ASN A 86 -2.90 10.81 -5.04
CA ASN A 86 -2.72 9.44 -4.58
C ASN A 86 -2.70 9.35 -3.05
N ARG A 87 -3.29 8.27 -2.52
CA ARG A 87 -3.32 8.03 -1.08
C ARG A 87 -2.27 7.02 -0.62
N THR A 88 -1.91 6.06 -1.44
CA THR A 88 -0.99 4.99 -1.05
C THR A 88 -0.20 4.46 -2.25
N ALA A 89 0.96 3.90 -1.96
CA ALA A 89 1.82 3.22 -2.92
C ALA A 89 2.31 1.89 -2.35
N LEU A 90 2.68 0.97 -3.21
CA LEU A 90 3.24 -0.34 -2.88
C LEU A 90 4.31 -0.72 -3.89
N TRP A 91 5.51 -1.02 -3.39
CA TRP A 91 6.58 -1.64 -4.15
C TRP A 91 6.44 -3.16 -4.10
N PHE A 92 6.46 -3.82 -5.26
CA PHE A 92 6.43 -5.28 -5.36
C PHE A 92 6.87 -5.73 -6.76
N ASP A 93 7.42 -6.92 -6.89
CA ASP A 93 7.73 -7.54 -8.19
C ASP A 93 6.45 -8.22 -8.71
N TYR A 94 5.74 -7.60 -9.66
CA TYR A 94 4.45 -8.14 -10.12
C TYR A 94 4.60 -9.19 -11.21
N ASN A 95 5.73 -9.23 -11.92
CA ASN A 95 5.89 -10.07 -13.11
C ASN A 95 6.98 -11.16 -12.94
N GLY A 96 7.68 -11.18 -11.81
CA GLY A 96 8.75 -12.13 -11.49
C GLY A 96 10.10 -11.83 -12.14
N ASP A 97 10.34 -10.61 -12.63
CA ASP A 97 11.61 -10.20 -13.27
C ASP A 97 12.66 -9.69 -12.28
N HIS A 98 12.34 -9.69 -10.98
CA HIS A 98 13.18 -9.22 -9.88
C HIS A 98 13.48 -7.71 -9.89
N LEU A 99 12.72 -6.93 -10.67
CA LEU A 99 12.67 -5.48 -10.54
C LEU A 99 11.43 -5.11 -9.72
N LEU A 100 11.55 -4.09 -8.87
CA LEU A 100 10.41 -3.61 -8.10
C LEU A 100 9.53 -2.70 -8.96
N ASP A 101 8.30 -3.14 -9.15
CA ASP A 101 7.24 -2.36 -9.77
C ASP A 101 6.48 -1.53 -8.73
N LEU A 102 5.74 -0.53 -9.21
CA LEU A 102 5.04 0.42 -8.34
C LEU A 102 3.55 0.37 -8.62
N LEU A 103 2.75 -0.05 -7.64
CA LEU A 103 1.31 0.16 -7.63
C LEU A 103 1.00 1.41 -6.81
N VAL A 104 0.27 2.34 -7.41
CA VAL A 104 -0.24 3.54 -6.75
C VAL A 104 -1.77 3.54 -6.81
N ALA A 105 -2.39 3.99 -5.72
CA ALA A 105 -3.84 4.06 -5.63
C ALA A 105 -4.27 5.34 -4.91
N GLY A 106 -5.38 5.90 -5.36
CA GLY A 106 -5.97 7.07 -4.75
C GLY A 106 -7.38 7.35 -5.21
N GLU A 107 -7.82 8.52 -4.83
CA GLU A 107 -9.09 9.09 -5.23
C GLU A 107 -8.89 10.59 -5.35
N ASN A 108 -9.50 11.23 -6.35
CA ASN A 108 -9.31 12.66 -6.52
C ASN A 108 -10.15 13.43 -5.49
N CYS A 109 -9.49 13.91 -4.44
CA CYS A 109 -10.05 14.80 -3.45
C CYS A 109 -9.56 16.23 -3.72
N VAL A 110 -10.50 17.16 -3.92
CA VAL A 110 -10.21 18.58 -4.09
C VAL A 110 -11.11 19.39 -3.17
N ASN A 111 -10.52 20.21 -2.29
CA ASN A 111 -11.24 21.05 -1.33
C ASN A 111 -12.27 20.28 -0.48
N LEU A 112 -11.87 19.13 0.08
CA LEU A 112 -12.73 18.23 0.87
C LEU A 112 -13.87 17.55 0.09
N SER A 113 -13.93 17.73 -1.24
CA SER A 113 -14.83 16.97 -2.10
C SER A 113 -14.05 15.88 -2.82
N CYS A 114 -14.29 14.63 -2.45
CA CYS A 114 -13.79 13.46 -3.15
C CYS A 114 -14.88 13.03 -4.14
N GLU A 115 -14.80 13.58 -5.36
CA GLU A 115 -15.87 13.51 -6.37
C GLU A 115 -15.50 12.62 -7.58
N SER A 116 -14.44 11.84 -7.48
CA SER A 116 -13.93 11.03 -8.61
C SER A 116 -13.85 9.55 -8.28
N PRO A 117 -13.91 8.68 -9.30
CA PRO A 117 -13.71 7.25 -9.10
C PRO A 117 -12.35 6.98 -8.45
N VAL A 118 -12.30 5.90 -7.68
CA VAL A 118 -11.05 5.35 -7.18
C VAL A 118 -10.20 4.94 -8.38
N TYR A 119 -8.92 5.28 -8.37
CA TYR A 119 -8.00 4.93 -9.44
C TYR A 119 -6.86 4.07 -8.93
N LEU A 120 -6.44 3.14 -9.79
CA LEU A 120 -5.24 2.34 -9.64
C LEU A 120 -4.30 2.70 -10.81
N ALA A 121 -3.01 2.74 -10.53
CA ALA A 121 -1.97 2.89 -11.53
C ALA A 121 -0.83 1.91 -11.21
N LEU A 122 -0.68 0.85 -12.01
CA LEU A 122 0.43 -0.09 -11.94
C LEU A 122 1.51 0.34 -12.93
N TYR A 123 2.70 0.63 -12.44
CA TYR A 123 3.87 1.01 -13.21
C TYR A 123 4.87 -0.14 -13.21
N LYS A 124 5.10 -0.74 -14.39
CA LYS A 124 6.13 -1.76 -14.61
C LYS A 124 7.50 -1.10 -14.72
N GLN A 125 8.49 -1.55 -13.94
CA GLN A 125 9.88 -1.15 -14.11
C GLN A 125 10.49 -1.90 -15.31
N LEU A 126 11.28 -1.20 -16.12
CA LEU A 126 11.98 -1.74 -17.28
C LEU A 126 13.46 -1.97 -16.93
N GLU A 127 14.15 -2.80 -17.72
CA GLU A 127 15.58 -3.10 -17.51
C GLU A 127 16.50 -1.85 -17.53
N ASP A 128 16.04 -0.73 -18.08
CA ASP A 128 16.78 0.54 -18.10
C ASP A 128 16.46 1.44 -16.89
N GLY A 129 15.65 0.95 -15.95
CA GLY A 129 15.20 1.64 -14.73
C GLY A 129 13.96 2.51 -14.92
N ASN A 130 13.52 2.78 -16.15
CA ASN A 130 12.29 3.56 -16.39
C ASN A 130 11.03 2.75 -16.08
N PHE A 131 9.92 3.45 -15.90
CA PHE A 131 8.61 2.87 -15.66
C PHE A 131 7.67 3.11 -16.83
N THR A 132 6.80 2.13 -17.07
CA THR A 132 5.64 2.28 -17.96
C THR A 132 4.37 1.86 -17.25
N GLU A 133 3.31 2.65 -17.39
CA GLU A 133 2.00 2.34 -16.82
C GLU A 133 1.33 1.20 -17.61
N VAL A 134 0.84 0.18 -16.90
CA VAL A 134 0.32 -1.09 -17.46
C VAL A 134 -1.01 -1.52 -16.84
N THR A 135 -1.76 -0.63 -16.18
CA THR A 135 -2.97 -0.98 -15.42
C THR A 135 -4.03 -1.62 -16.29
N GLU A 136 -4.35 -1.00 -17.44
CA GLU A 136 -5.32 -1.54 -18.39
C GLU A 136 -4.81 -2.85 -19.02
N ALA A 137 -3.53 -2.89 -19.41
CA ALA A 137 -2.92 -4.05 -20.05
C ALA A 137 -2.86 -5.28 -19.11
N SER A 138 -2.72 -5.04 -17.81
CA SER A 138 -2.70 -6.08 -16.77
C SER A 138 -4.09 -6.47 -16.27
N ASN A 139 -5.17 -5.87 -16.80
CA ASN A 139 -6.54 -6.13 -16.34
C ASN A 139 -6.76 -5.84 -14.83
N LEU A 140 -5.98 -4.93 -14.25
CA LEU A 140 -6.12 -4.52 -12.85
C LEU A 140 -7.21 -3.44 -12.71
N VAL A 141 -8.47 -3.87 -12.79
CA VAL A 141 -9.63 -2.97 -12.78
C VAL A 141 -10.55 -3.30 -11.58
N LEU A 142 -10.83 -2.30 -10.74
CA LEU A 142 -11.68 -2.47 -9.54
C LEU A 142 -13.12 -2.87 -9.86
N GLY A 143 -13.64 -2.45 -11.01
CA GLY A 143 -15.00 -2.75 -11.48
C GLY A 143 -15.94 -1.55 -11.41
N PRO A 144 -17.09 -1.61 -12.11
CA PRO A 144 -17.98 -0.48 -12.31
C PRO A 144 -18.64 0.06 -11.03
N GLU A 145 -18.62 -0.70 -9.94
CA GLU A 145 -19.09 -0.25 -8.64
C GLU A 145 -18.26 0.92 -8.05
N PHE A 146 -17.03 1.13 -8.54
CA PHE A 146 -16.15 2.23 -8.16
C PHE A 146 -16.19 3.41 -9.17
N ASP A 147 -16.96 3.30 -10.26
CA ASP A 147 -17.09 4.34 -11.29
C ASP A 147 -18.08 5.45 -10.92
N PHE A 148 -18.86 5.26 -9.85
CA PHE A 148 -19.87 6.22 -9.41
C PHE A 148 -19.28 7.19 -8.39
N ILE A 149 -19.77 8.43 -8.42
CA ILE A 149 -19.49 9.43 -7.39
C ILE A 149 -20.15 8.95 -6.09
N ASP A 150 -19.34 8.40 -5.20
CA ASP A 150 -19.67 8.05 -3.81
C ASP A 150 -18.46 8.41 -2.93
N VAL A 151 -18.64 8.41 -1.61
CA VAL A 151 -17.53 8.71 -0.68
C VAL A 151 -16.67 7.46 -0.54
N TYR A 152 -15.67 7.37 -1.40
CA TYR A 152 -14.63 6.34 -1.32
C TYR A 152 -13.31 6.91 -0.83
N ALA A 153 -12.55 6.09 -0.11
CA ALA A 153 -11.15 6.36 0.19
C ALA A 153 -10.33 5.07 0.13
N ILE A 154 -9.16 5.09 -0.50
CA ILE A 154 -8.28 3.92 -0.47
C ILE A 154 -7.85 3.61 0.97
N GLY A 155 -8.15 2.41 1.47
CA GLY A 155 -7.74 1.99 2.81
C GLY A 155 -6.28 1.53 2.88
N GLY A 156 -5.76 0.99 1.77
CA GLY A 156 -4.43 0.39 1.70
C GLY A 156 -4.29 -0.67 0.61
N LEU A 157 -3.03 -1.05 0.38
CA LEU A 157 -2.59 -2.06 -0.58
C LEU A 157 -1.71 -3.07 0.16
N ALA A 158 -1.81 -4.35 -0.19
CA ALA A 158 -0.85 -5.36 0.25
C ALA A 158 -0.68 -6.43 -0.83
N ALA A 159 0.54 -6.96 -0.94
CA ALA A 159 0.90 -8.03 -1.87
C ALA A 159 1.53 -9.22 -1.16
N ALA A 160 1.14 -10.43 -1.54
CA ALA A 160 1.75 -11.69 -1.12
C ALA A 160 1.37 -12.81 -2.09
N ASP A 161 2.17 -13.86 -2.15
CA ASP A 161 1.77 -15.09 -2.85
C ASP A 161 0.73 -15.85 -2.00
N LEU A 162 -0.56 -15.70 -2.33
CA LEU A 162 -1.67 -16.26 -1.54
C LEU A 162 -2.08 -17.66 -2.00
N ASN A 163 -1.72 -18.05 -3.22
CA ASN A 163 -2.07 -19.33 -3.83
C ASN A 163 -0.86 -20.28 -4.03
N GLN A 164 0.34 -19.84 -3.64
CA GLN A 164 1.62 -20.55 -3.76
C GLN A 164 2.03 -20.84 -5.21
N ASP A 165 1.83 -19.88 -6.12
CA ASP A 165 2.23 -19.98 -7.52
C ASP A 165 3.48 -19.18 -7.89
N ASP A 166 4.20 -18.66 -6.88
CA ASP A 166 5.40 -17.81 -7.00
C ASP A 166 5.13 -16.40 -7.57
N PHE A 167 3.88 -16.01 -7.80
CA PHE A 167 3.50 -14.64 -8.17
C PHE A 167 2.73 -13.96 -7.06
N LEU A 168 3.00 -12.67 -6.85
CA LEU A 168 2.34 -11.90 -5.80
C LEU A 168 0.93 -11.48 -6.21
N ASP A 169 -0.05 -11.88 -5.39
CA ASP A 169 -1.45 -11.46 -5.46
C ASP A 169 -1.67 -10.14 -4.71
N LEU A 170 -2.75 -9.42 -5.02
CA LEU A 170 -3.04 -8.10 -4.44
C LEU A 170 -4.33 -8.09 -3.64
N VAL A 171 -4.26 -7.55 -2.41
CA VAL A 171 -5.42 -7.16 -1.61
C VAL A 171 -5.54 -5.65 -1.60
N ILE A 172 -6.69 -5.15 -2.04
CA ILE A 172 -6.99 -3.72 -2.11
C ILE A 172 -8.25 -3.44 -1.30
N THR A 173 -8.14 -2.51 -0.37
CA THR A 173 -9.24 -2.06 0.49
C THR A 173 -9.68 -0.67 0.08
N VAL A 174 -11.00 -0.47 0.05
CA VAL A 174 -11.61 0.81 -0.25
C VAL A 174 -12.65 1.10 0.82
N TRP A 175 -12.39 2.09 1.66
CA TRP A 175 -13.40 2.64 2.55
C TRP A 175 -14.57 3.20 1.72
N GLY A 176 -15.80 2.88 2.10
CA GLY A 176 -17.02 3.06 1.32
C GLY A 176 -17.33 1.91 0.35
N GLY A 177 -16.31 1.21 -0.16
CA GLY A 177 -16.42 0.27 -1.28
C GLY A 177 -16.13 -1.20 -0.96
N GLY A 178 -15.59 -1.50 0.21
CA GLY A 178 -15.27 -2.87 0.65
C GLY A 178 -13.85 -3.30 0.28
N ILE A 179 -13.68 -4.55 -0.15
CA ILE A 179 -12.36 -5.15 -0.37
C ILE A 179 -12.32 -5.91 -1.69
N LYS A 180 -11.16 -5.95 -2.31
CA LYS A 180 -10.85 -6.70 -3.53
C LYS A 180 -9.63 -7.58 -3.31
N LEU A 181 -9.67 -8.77 -3.90
CA LEU A 181 -8.55 -9.68 -4.03
C LEU A 181 -8.34 -9.97 -5.52
N PHE A 182 -7.21 -9.53 -6.04
CA PHE A 182 -6.76 -9.82 -7.39
C PHE A 182 -5.69 -10.91 -7.34
N GLN A 183 -5.97 -12.01 -8.01
CA GLN A 183 -4.98 -13.05 -8.23
C GLN A 183 -4.12 -12.70 -9.42
N ASN A 184 -2.80 -12.80 -9.29
CA ASN A 184 -1.87 -12.70 -10.40
C ASN A 184 -1.92 -13.99 -11.21
N ASN A 185 -2.06 -13.89 -12.54
CA ASN A 185 -2.17 -15.07 -13.40
C ASN A 185 -0.80 -15.60 -13.85
N GLY A 186 0.30 -14.93 -13.49
CA GLY A 186 1.67 -15.28 -13.93
C GLY A 186 1.96 -14.97 -15.40
N ASP A 187 1.06 -14.21 -16.06
CA ASP A 187 1.19 -13.78 -17.45
C ASP A 187 1.08 -12.25 -17.59
N GLU A 188 1.49 -11.54 -16.54
CA GLU A 188 1.40 -10.08 -16.39
C GLU A 188 -0.04 -9.54 -16.30
N THR A 189 -1.03 -10.41 -16.05
CA THR A 189 -2.43 -10.00 -15.84
C THR A 189 -2.98 -10.43 -14.49
N PHE A 190 -4.05 -9.76 -14.06
CA PHE A 190 -4.78 -10.04 -12.83
C PHE A 190 -6.21 -10.51 -13.09
N THR A 191 -6.72 -11.33 -12.18
CA THR A 191 -8.13 -11.76 -12.10
C THR A 191 -8.73 -11.35 -10.76
N ASP A 192 -9.86 -10.64 -10.73
CA ASP A 192 -10.63 -10.45 -9.49
C ASP A 192 -11.22 -11.80 -9.05
N VAL A 193 -10.68 -12.35 -7.96
CA VAL A 193 -11.11 -13.61 -7.35
C VAL A 193 -11.81 -13.41 -6.01
N THR A 194 -12.20 -12.18 -5.67
CA THR A 194 -12.81 -11.82 -4.37
C THR A 194 -13.98 -12.75 -4.03
N ILE A 195 -14.90 -12.96 -4.97
CA ILE A 195 -16.07 -13.82 -4.76
C ILE A 195 -15.71 -15.31 -4.85
N GLN A 196 -14.88 -15.71 -5.82
CA GLN A 196 -14.48 -17.11 -6.02
C GLN A 196 -13.77 -17.68 -4.78
N SER A 197 -12.88 -16.89 -4.18
CA SER A 197 -12.10 -17.23 -2.98
C SER A 197 -12.90 -17.15 -1.68
N ARG A 198 -14.19 -16.81 -1.75
CA ARG A 198 -15.08 -16.58 -0.57
C ARG A 198 -14.55 -15.49 0.36
N PHE A 199 -13.66 -14.63 -0.14
CA PHE A 199 -13.16 -13.48 0.58
C PHE A 199 -14.24 -12.39 0.59
N ARG A 200 -14.95 -12.29 1.73
CA ARG A 200 -16.11 -11.41 1.87
C ARG A 200 -15.91 -10.44 3.01
N MET A 201 -16.04 -9.16 2.68
CA MET A 201 -16.16 -8.06 3.63
C MET A 201 -17.62 -7.62 3.71
N GLU A 202 -18.22 -7.72 4.90
CA GLU A 202 -19.57 -7.18 5.15
C GLU A 202 -19.56 -5.68 5.44
N SER A 203 -18.47 -5.19 6.05
CA SER A 203 -18.28 -3.76 6.29
C SER A 203 -17.94 -3.05 4.98
N LYS A 204 -18.46 -1.84 4.81
CA LYS A 204 -18.02 -0.96 3.73
C LYS A 204 -16.78 -0.16 4.09
N THR A 205 -16.28 -0.23 5.32
CA THR A 205 -15.23 0.67 5.82
C THR A 205 -13.92 -0.03 6.21
N PRO A 206 -13.40 -0.99 5.41
CA PRO A 206 -12.08 -1.52 5.69
C PRO A 206 -11.01 -0.45 5.49
N TRP A 207 -9.93 -0.57 6.25
CA TRP A 207 -8.78 0.30 6.17
C TRP A 207 -7.57 -0.50 5.70
N GLN A 208 -6.49 -0.67 6.47
CA GLN A 208 -5.26 -1.25 5.94
C GLN A 208 -5.28 -2.79 5.99
N PRO A 209 -5.03 -3.50 4.87
CA PRO A 209 -4.83 -4.94 4.89
C PRO A 209 -3.39 -5.27 5.34
N MET A 210 -3.22 -6.42 5.98
CA MET A 210 -1.94 -6.99 6.36
C MET A 210 -1.94 -8.48 5.99
N LEU A 211 -0.84 -8.92 5.38
CA LEU A 211 -0.67 -10.28 4.90
C LEU A 211 0.43 -10.95 5.70
N TYR A 212 0.09 -12.04 6.39
CA TYR A 212 1.03 -12.79 7.21
C TYR A 212 0.49 -14.19 7.48
N ASP A 213 1.36 -15.18 7.70
CA ASP A 213 0.96 -16.51 8.16
C ASP A 213 0.68 -16.47 9.68
N PHE A 214 -0.54 -16.10 10.06
CA PHE A 214 -0.91 -15.90 11.47
C PHE A 214 -1.02 -17.21 12.25
N ASN A 215 -1.33 -18.31 11.56
CA ASN A 215 -1.57 -19.61 12.18
C ASN A 215 -0.36 -20.57 12.05
N GLN A 216 0.67 -20.18 11.29
CA GLN A 216 1.90 -20.93 11.00
C GLN A 216 1.69 -22.22 10.21
N ASP A 217 0.72 -22.24 9.28
CA ASP A 217 0.44 -23.39 8.40
C ASP A 217 1.13 -23.30 7.02
N GLY A 218 1.88 -22.22 6.77
CA GLY A 218 2.59 -21.99 5.53
C GLY A 218 1.76 -21.31 4.44
N LEU A 219 0.48 -21.03 4.69
CA LEU A 219 -0.36 -20.22 3.82
C LEU A 219 -0.48 -18.80 4.38
N ILE A 220 -0.36 -17.80 3.52
CA ILE A 220 -0.49 -16.42 3.93
C ILE A 220 -1.98 -16.10 4.18
N ASP A 221 -2.28 -15.62 5.39
CA ASP A 221 -3.58 -15.18 5.85
C ASP A 221 -3.75 -13.66 5.65
N ILE A 222 -4.99 -13.16 5.73
CA ILE A 222 -5.31 -11.73 5.55
C ILE A 222 -5.92 -11.17 6.83
N TYR A 223 -5.32 -10.14 7.40
CA TYR A 223 -5.92 -9.32 8.44
C TYR A 223 -6.32 -7.96 7.87
N CYS A 224 -7.41 -7.37 8.35
CA CYS A 224 -7.78 -6.00 8.02
C CYS A 224 -8.42 -5.29 9.21
N ASN A 225 -7.94 -4.08 9.51
CA ASN A 225 -8.59 -3.20 10.47
C ASN A 225 -9.77 -2.46 9.81
N VAL A 226 -10.80 -2.15 10.60
CA VAL A 226 -12.07 -1.62 10.08
C VAL A 226 -12.52 -0.40 10.87
N ASP A 227 -12.92 0.64 10.14
CA ASP A 227 -13.10 1.99 10.70
C ASP A 227 -14.43 2.20 11.45
N PHE A 228 -15.44 1.36 11.29
CA PHE A 228 -16.67 1.44 12.11
C PHE A 228 -17.26 0.08 12.45
N ALA A 229 -16.40 -0.92 12.55
CA ALA A 229 -16.78 -2.30 12.85
C ALA A 229 -15.62 -3.07 13.47
N PRO A 230 -15.87 -4.28 14.01
CA PRO A 230 -14.82 -5.22 14.35
C PRO A 230 -13.84 -5.48 13.22
N ASN A 231 -12.56 -5.56 13.58
CA ASN A 231 -11.51 -6.03 12.67
C ASN A 231 -11.77 -7.46 12.21
N LYS A 232 -11.14 -7.82 11.11
CA LYS A 232 -11.34 -9.08 10.43
C LYS A 232 -10.03 -9.80 10.20
N LEU A 233 -10.08 -11.11 10.30
CA LEU A 233 -8.99 -12.03 10.01
C LEU A 233 -9.55 -13.15 9.16
N TRP A 234 -8.99 -13.34 7.97
CA TRP A 234 -9.31 -14.44 7.08
C TRP A 234 -8.16 -15.42 7.03
N ILE A 235 -8.44 -16.64 7.49
CA ILE A 235 -7.51 -17.75 7.42
C ILE A 235 -7.59 -18.38 6.03
N ASN A 236 -6.43 -18.52 5.39
CA ASN A 236 -6.29 -19.13 4.08
C ASN A 236 -6.41 -20.67 4.19
N ARG A 237 -7.19 -21.27 3.29
CA ARG A 237 -7.38 -22.72 3.16
C ARG A 237 -6.86 -23.26 1.84
N GLY A 238 -6.00 -22.49 1.16
CA GLY A 238 -5.35 -22.77 -0.12
C GLY A 238 -6.25 -22.50 -1.33
N THR A 239 -7.57 -22.58 -1.19
CA THR A 239 -8.52 -22.33 -2.29
C THR A 239 -9.55 -21.25 -1.96
N HIS A 240 -9.66 -20.89 -0.68
CA HIS A 240 -10.63 -19.93 -0.17
C HIS A 240 -10.19 -19.43 1.21
N PHE A 241 -10.86 -18.37 1.64
CA PHE A 241 -10.64 -17.71 2.91
C PHE A 241 -11.80 -17.95 3.88
N GLU A 242 -11.48 -18.11 5.16
CA GLU A 242 -12.44 -18.24 6.26
C GLU A 242 -12.26 -17.12 7.29
N GLU A 243 -13.30 -16.34 7.54
CA GLU A 243 -13.26 -15.30 8.58
C GLU A 243 -13.25 -15.94 9.99
N ARG A 244 -12.25 -15.60 10.80
CA ARG A 244 -11.95 -16.25 12.08
C ARG A 244 -11.55 -15.24 13.18
N ALA A 245 -11.75 -13.93 13.00
CA ALA A 245 -11.35 -12.91 13.99
C ALA A 245 -11.95 -13.15 15.39
N PHE A 246 -13.14 -13.73 15.47
CA PHE A 246 -13.74 -14.11 16.75
C PHE A 246 -12.88 -15.11 17.53
N GLU A 247 -12.41 -16.16 16.85
CA GLU A 247 -11.65 -17.26 17.44
C GLU A 247 -10.26 -16.81 17.94
N TYR A 248 -9.69 -15.81 17.26
CA TYR A 248 -8.40 -15.22 17.61
C TYR A 248 -8.52 -14.00 18.55
N GLY A 249 -9.73 -13.63 18.98
CA GLY A 249 -9.96 -12.50 19.89
C GLY A 249 -9.71 -11.12 19.28
N LEU A 250 -9.70 -11.02 17.94
CA LEU A 250 -9.41 -9.78 17.20
C LEU A 250 -10.68 -8.96 16.90
N HIS A 251 -11.86 -9.54 17.13
CA HIS A 251 -13.17 -8.93 16.86
C HIS A 251 -13.60 -7.84 17.85
N THR A 252 -12.78 -7.47 18.84
CA THR A 252 -13.16 -6.52 19.89
C THR A 252 -12.70 -5.09 19.64
N ALA A 253 -11.71 -4.91 18.78
CA ALA A 253 -11.24 -3.61 18.35
C ALA A 253 -12.25 -2.96 17.39
N PHE A 254 -12.38 -1.64 17.47
CA PHE A 254 -13.39 -0.86 16.77
C PHE A 254 -12.83 0.52 16.43
N ASN A 255 -13.11 1.00 15.23
CA ASN A 255 -12.61 2.28 14.70
C ASN A 255 -11.08 2.36 14.61
N GLU A 256 -10.47 1.32 14.06
CA GLU A 256 -9.04 1.31 13.81
C GLU A 256 -8.78 1.75 12.36
N MET A 257 -7.88 2.74 12.18
CA MET A 257 -7.48 3.29 10.88
C MET A 257 -5.94 3.25 10.68
N GLY A 258 -5.23 2.35 11.34
CA GLY A 258 -3.78 2.24 11.15
C GLY A 258 -3.17 1.07 11.90
N MET A 259 -2.17 0.45 11.27
CA MET A 259 -1.41 -0.65 11.84
C MET A 259 0.03 -0.60 11.36
N ALA A 260 0.93 -1.12 12.19
CA ALA A 260 2.29 -1.43 11.80
C ALA A 260 2.69 -2.75 12.46
N MET A 261 3.42 -3.58 11.73
CA MET A 261 4.03 -4.80 12.26
C MET A 261 5.54 -4.57 12.47
N THR A 262 6.10 -5.19 13.49
CA THR A 262 7.51 -5.11 13.87
C THR A 262 8.16 -6.48 13.92
#